data_AF-A0A386WG19-F1
#
_entry.id   AF-A0A386WG19-F1
#
_cell.length_a   1.000
_cell.length_b   1.000
_cell.length_c   1.000
_cell.angle_alpha   90.00
_cell.angle_beta   90.00
_cell.angle_gamma   90.00
#
_symmetry.space_group_name_H-M   'P 1'
#
loop_
_entity.id
_entity.type
_entity.pdbx_description
1 polymer ?
#
loop_
_entity_poly.entity_id
_entity_poly.type
_entity_poly.pdbx_seq_one_letter_code
_entity_poly.pdbx_strand_id
1 'polypeptide(L)'
;MLMKLNAAKIGLTHGAVQDEDTDPNDLLGRPNGYTSRASADLPGGDSEAEKYGIDRGLVIEVWPTADDAERRSKFIQDTLKSMQMLGTEYHYRADEGRALVRVSGKVKPSQAKKIETAVAGL
;
A
#
# COMPACT_ATOMS: atom_id res chain seq x y z
N MET A 1 -3.73 -10.49 -4.98
CA MET A 1 -2.40 -9.91 -4.71
C MET A 1 -1.90 -10.21 -3.29
N LEU A 2 -2.67 -9.85 -2.25
CA LEU A 2 -2.30 -10.04 -0.84
C LEU A 2 -1.83 -11.48 -0.49
N MET A 3 -2.54 -12.50 -0.98
CA MET A 3 -2.16 -13.91 -0.77
C MET A 3 -0.80 -14.26 -1.37
N LYS A 4 -0.47 -13.73 -2.57
CA LYS A 4 0.83 -13.96 -3.22
C LYS A 4 1.96 -13.28 -2.42
N LEU A 5 1.72 -12.10 -1.86
CA LEU A 5 2.68 -11.41 -0.98
C LEU A 5 2.87 -12.16 0.34
N ASN A 6 1.81 -12.70 0.93
CA ASN A 6 1.92 -13.53 2.13
C ASN A 6 2.78 -14.79 1.88
N ALA A 7 2.65 -15.42 0.72
CA ALA A 7 3.45 -16.59 0.33
C ALA A 7 4.95 -16.28 0.21
N ALA A 8 5.34 -15.02 -0.04
CA ALA A 8 6.74 -14.59 -0.08
C ALA A 8 7.40 -14.49 1.32
N LYS A 9 6.68 -14.84 2.40
CA LYS A 9 7.17 -14.86 3.79
C LYS A 9 7.82 -13.53 4.23
N ILE A 10 7.26 -12.42 3.78
CA ILE A 10 7.69 -11.05 4.13
C ILE A 10 7.20 -10.59 5.51
N GLY A 11 6.78 -11.51 6.39
CA GLY A 11 6.30 -11.21 7.74
C GLY A 11 4.95 -10.51 7.80
N LEU A 12 4.13 -10.66 6.77
CA LEU A 12 2.80 -10.07 6.70
C LEU A 12 1.87 -10.68 7.75
N THR A 13 1.18 -9.85 8.53
CA THR A 13 0.15 -10.27 9.49
C THR A 13 -1.11 -9.42 9.35
N HIS A 14 -2.23 -9.86 9.93
CA HIS A 14 -3.52 -9.15 9.91
C HIS A 14 -3.98 -8.66 8.53
N GLY A 15 -3.66 -9.41 7.47
CA GLY A 15 -4.04 -9.06 6.11
C GLY A 15 -5.56 -9.02 5.94
N ALA A 16 -6.08 -7.92 5.38
CA ALA A 16 -7.51 -7.72 5.16
C ALA A 16 -7.77 -7.05 3.81
N VAL A 17 -8.84 -7.48 3.14
CA VAL A 17 -9.43 -6.79 1.99
C VAL A 17 -10.51 -5.87 2.53
N GLN A 18 -10.52 -4.61 2.10
CA GLN A 18 -11.53 -3.64 2.51
C GLN A 18 -12.69 -3.62 1.50
N ASP A 19 -13.86 -3.24 1.99
CA ASP A 19 -15.07 -2.91 1.24
C ASP A 19 -15.40 -1.41 1.42
N GLU A 20 -16.56 -0.99 0.89
CA GLU A 20 -16.99 0.42 0.91
C GLU A 20 -17.22 0.95 2.33
N ASP A 21 -17.49 0.08 3.30
CA ASP A 21 -17.76 0.44 4.71
C ASP A 21 -16.48 0.47 5.56
N THR A 22 -15.40 -0.17 5.09
CA THR A 22 -14.16 -0.38 5.86
C THR A 22 -12.93 0.29 5.25
N ASP A 23 -13.08 0.98 4.12
CA ASP A 23 -12.02 1.73 3.46
C ASP A 23 -11.73 3.07 4.18
N PRO A 24 -10.54 3.26 4.78
CA PRO A 24 -10.23 4.48 5.52
C PRO A 24 -10.20 5.77 4.68
N ASN A 25 -10.09 5.66 3.34
CA ASN A 25 -10.08 6.85 2.47
C ASN A 25 -11.42 7.11 1.76
N ASP A 26 -12.42 6.25 1.94
CA ASP A 26 -13.71 6.35 1.24
C ASP A 26 -13.60 6.45 -0.30
N LEU A 27 -12.55 5.87 -0.90
CA LEU A 27 -12.28 5.94 -2.34
C LEU A 27 -12.72 4.68 -3.09
N LEU A 28 -12.94 3.55 -2.41
CA LEU A 28 -13.29 2.30 -3.05
C LEU A 28 -14.60 2.44 -3.87
N GLY A 29 -14.53 2.11 -5.16
CA GLY A 29 -15.68 2.14 -6.06
C GLY A 29 -16.18 3.54 -6.46
N ARG A 30 -15.54 4.60 -5.97
CA ARG A 30 -15.91 6.00 -6.30
C ARG A 30 -15.33 6.43 -7.66
N PRO A 31 -15.91 7.45 -8.31
CA PRO A 31 -15.26 8.13 -9.43
C PRO A 31 -13.85 8.60 -9.05
N ASN A 32 -12.87 8.33 -9.91
CA ASN A 32 -11.44 8.58 -9.68
C ASN A 32 -10.85 7.84 -8.46
N GLY A 33 -11.51 6.77 -7.99
CA GLY A 33 -11.06 5.91 -6.91
C GLY A 33 -10.44 4.60 -7.40
N TYR A 34 -9.98 3.78 -6.45
CA TYR A 34 -9.55 2.42 -6.72
C TYR A 34 -10.73 1.45 -6.79
N THR A 35 -10.51 0.35 -7.51
CA THR A 35 -11.47 -0.75 -7.69
C THR A 35 -11.34 -1.83 -6.62
N SER A 36 -10.18 -1.89 -5.94
CA SER A 36 -9.94 -2.81 -4.84
C SER A 36 -8.89 -2.23 -3.90
N ARG A 37 -9.03 -2.55 -2.60
CA ARG A 37 -8.07 -2.19 -1.56
C ARG A 37 -7.80 -3.37 -0.63
N ALA A 38 -6.55 -3.52 -0.24
CA ALA A 38 -6.17 -4.41 0.84
C ALA A 38 -5.11 -3.72 1.72
N SER A 39 -4.98 -4.19 2.95
CA SER A 39 -3.95 -3.73 3.88
C SER A 39 -3.42 -4.90 4.70
N ALA A 40 -2.23 -4.71 5.29
CA ALA A 40 -1.67 -5.66 6.22
C ALA A 40 -0.62 -5.01 7.12
N ASP A 41 -0.37 -5.65 8.25
CA ASP A 41 0.67 -5.26 9.18
C ASP A 41 2.02 -5.83 8.71
N LEU A 42 3.07 -5.02 8.87
CA LEU A 42 4.45 -5.43 8.60
C LEU A 42 5.34 -5.22 9.83
N PRO A 43 6.45 -5.98 9.95
CA PRO A 43 7.45 -5.71 10.97
C PRO A 43 7.98 -4.27 10.86
N GLY A 44 7.89 -3.52 11.96
CA GLY A 44 8.27 -2.10 12.03
C GLY A 44 7.13 -1.13 11.78
N GLY A 45 5.95 -1.59 11.37
CA GLY A 45 4.73 -0.81 11.39
C GLY A 45 4.21 -0.58 12.81
N ASP A 46 3.25 0.33 12.93
CA ASP A 46 2.61 0.73 14.19
C ASP A 46 1.28 -0.01 14.36
N SER A 47 1.23 -1.00 15.25
CA SER A 47 0.04 -1.84 15.45
C SER A 47 -1.12 -1.11 16.12
N GLU A 48 -0.87 0.05 16.73
CA GLU A 48 -1.88 0.87 17.41
C GLU A 48 -2.39 2.00 16.51
N ALA A 49 -1.75 2.23 15.37
CA ALA A 49 -2.24 3.18 14.37
C ALA A 49 -3.58 2.72 13.78
N GLU A 50 -4.23 3.66 13.09
CA GLU A 50 -5.53 3.48 12.44
C GLU A 50 -5.60 2.14 11.70
N LYS A 51 -6.66 1.38 11.99
CA LYS A 51 -6.88 0.07 11.38
C LYS A 51 -6.94 0.21 9.86
N TYR A 52 -6.23 -0.66 9.15
CA TYR A 52 -6.08 -0.63 7.68
C TYR A 52 -5.31 0.59 7.11
N GLY A 53 -4.77 1.45 7.97
CA GLY A 53 -3.96 2.59 7.61
C GLY A 53 -2.54 2.20 7.17
N ILE A 54 -1.89 3.10 6.43
CA ILE A 54 -0.54 2.89 5.91
C ILE A 54 0.48 2.69 7.04
N ASP A 55 0.31 3.37 8.17
CA ASP A 55 1.23 3.32 9.31
C ASP A 55 1.42 1.92 9.92
N ARG A 56 0.46 1.01 9.71
CA ARG A 56 0.56 -0.39 10.16
C ARG A 56 1.53 -1.21 9.33
N GLY A 57 1.85 -0.77 8.11
CA GLY A 57 2.90 -1.39 7.31
C GLY A 57 2.65 -1.33 5.82
N LEU A 58 1.54 -1.90 5.33
CA LEU A 58 1.31 -2.11 3.90
C LEU A 58 -0.14 -1.83 3.50
N VAL A 59 -0.29 -1.17 2.36
CA VAL A 59 -1.55 -0.93 1.68
C VAL A 59 -1.39 -1.30 0.20
N ILE A 60 -2.40 -1.93 -0.37
CA ILE A 60 -2.50 -2.24 -1.80
C ILE A 60 -3.74 -1.53 -2.33
N GLU A 61 -3.58 -0.72 -3.36
CA GLU A 61 -4.66 -0.05 -4.07
C GLU A 61 -4.63 -0.50 -5.54
N VAL A 62 -5.72 -1.08 -6.05
CA VAL A 62 -5.82 -1.50 -7.46
C VAL A 62 -6.69 -0.52 -8.22
N TRP A 63 -6.10 0.13 -9.21
CA TRP A 63 -6.73 1.23 -9.93
C TRP A 63 -7.30 0.78 -11.29
N PRO A 64 -8.27 1.52 -11.86
CA PRO A 64 -8.81 1.21 -13.18
C PRO A 64 -7.72 1.15 -14.26
N THR A 65 -6.76 2.08 -14.22
CA THR A 65 -5.64 2.16 -15.17
C THR A 65 -4.29 2.33 -14.47
N ALA A 66 -3.21 2.05 -15.18
CA ALA A 66 -1.85 2.31 -14.69
C ALA A 66 -1.62 3.82 -14.48
N ASP A 67 -2.21 4.68 -15.31
CA ASP A 67 -2.09 6.13 -15.16
C ASP A 67 -2.79 6.64 -13.89
N ASP A 68 -3.92 6.05 -13.51
CA ASP A 68 -4.60 6.36 -12.25
C ASP A 68 -3.72 6.03 -11.04
N ALA A 69 -3.13 4.83 -11.02
CA ALA A 69 -2.21 4.41 -9.98
C ALA A 69 -0.94 5.31 -9.94
N GLU A 70 -0.47 5.79 -11.09
CA GLU A 70 0.67 6.71 -11.17
C GLU A 70 0.34 8.09 -10.61
N ARG A 71 -0.82 8.65 -11.00
CA ARG A 71 -1.32 9.90 -10.43
C ARG A 71 -1.42 9.82 -8.91
N ARG A 72 -1.93 8.71 -8.38
CA ARG A 72 -2.00 8.49 -6.92
C ARG A 72 -0.62 8.45 -6.28
N SER A 73 0.28 7.64 -6.83
CA SER A 73 1.66 7.50 -6.34
C SER A 73 2.34 8.87 -6.26
N LYS A 74 2.26 9.63 -7.36
CA LYS A 74 2.85 10.98 -7.46
C LYS A 74 2.25 11.95 -6.45
N PHE A 75 0.92 11.99 -6.34
CA PHE A 75 0.23 12.86 -5.39
C PHE A 75 0.72 12.63 -3.94
N ILE A 76 0.79 11.37 -3.52
CA ILE A 76 1.25 11.02 -2.17
C ILE A 76 2.73 11.40 -1.98
N GLN A 77 3.61 11.04 -2.92
CA GLN A 77 5.04 11.36 -2.82
C GLN A 77 5.31 12.86 -2.78
N ASP A 78 4.64 13.64 -3.63
CA ASP A 78 4.76 15.10 -3.65
C ASP A 78 4.24 15.71 -2.33
N THR A 79 3.15 15.17 -1.78
CA THR A 79 2.60 15.56 -0.47
C THR A 79 3.59 15.29 0.66
N LEU A 80 4.11 14.07 0.78
CA LEU A 80 5.08 13.68 1.82
C LEU A 80 6.39 14.47 1.72
N LYS A 81 6.85 14.75 0.49
CA LYS A 81 8.02 15.59 0.27
C LYS A 81 7.80 17.03 0.76
N SER A 82 6.60 17.58 0.54
CA SER A 82 6.24 18.93 0.99
C SER A 82 6.00 19.02 2.50
N MET A 83 5.52 17.94 3.12
CA MET A 83 5.14 17.85 4.53
C MET A 83 5.82 16.66 5.19
N GLN A 84 7.15 16.74 5.36
CA GLN A 84 7.99 15.64 5.87
C GLN A 84 7.56 15.10 7.25
N MET A 85 6.85 15.91 8.04
CA MET A 85 6.27 15.51 9.33
C MET A 85 5.21 14.40 9.21
N LEU A 86 4.64 14.20 8.02
CA LEU A 86 3.70 13.10 7.72
C LEU A 86 4.43 11.77 7.46
N GLY A 87 5.75 11.77 7.42
CA GLY A 87 6.57 10.57 7.24
C GLY A 87 7.00 10.33 5.80
N THR A 88 7.26 9.06 5.48
CA THR A 88 7.74 8.62 4.16
C THR A 88 7.04 7.31 3.78
N GLU A 89 6.98 7.01 2.48
CA GLU A 89 6.41 5.77 1.96
C GLU A 89 7.27 5.24 0.80
N TYR A 90 7.38 3.92 0.69
CA TYR A 90 7.88 3.23 -0.49
C TYR A 90 6.71 2.83 -1.38
N HIS A 91 6.80 3.10 -2.68
CA HIS A 91 5.78 2.72 -3.66
C HIS A 91 6.34 1.71 -4.66
N TYR A 92 5.59 0.62 -4.88
CA TYR A 92 5.89 -0.40 -5.87
C TYR A 92 4.68 -0.64 -6.75
N ARG A 93 4.91 -1.18 -7.95
CA ARG A 93 3.86 -1.40 -8.95
C ARG A 93 3.84 -2.85 -9.43
N ALA A 94 2.64 -3.38 -9.62
CA ALA A 94 2.38 -4.71 -10.17
C ALA A 94 1.10 -4.67 -11.02
N ASP A 95 0.70 -5.82 -11.58
CA ASP A 95 -0.54 -5.95 -12.39
C ASP A 95 -0.55 -4.94 -13.57
N GLU A 96 0.49 -5.00 -14.39
CA GLU A 96 0.71 -4.08 -15.52
C GLU A 96 0.72 -2.59 -15.10
N GLY A 97 1.08 -2.34 -13.84
CA GLY A 97 1.11 -1.01 -13.24
C GLY A 97 -0.20 -0.58 -12.59
N ARG A 98 -1.29 -1.33 -12.67
CA ARG A 98 -2.57 -0.93 -12.06
C ARG A 98 -2.60 -1.08 -10.54
N ALA A 99 -1.82 -1.99 -9.99
CA ALA A 99 -1.69 -2.16 -8.55
C ALA A 99 -0.58 -1.27 -8.00
N LEU A 100 -0.93 -0.37 -7.09
CA LEU A 100 -0.01 0.41 -6.27
C LEU A 100 0.13 -0.26 -4.91
N VAL A 101 1.32 -0.80 -4.64
CA VAL A 101 1.69 -1.35 -3.33
C VAL A 101 2.47 -0.29 -2.57
N ARG A 102 1.87 0.21 -1.49
CA ARG A 102 2.42 1.24 -0.60
C ARG A 102 2.94 0.57 0.66
N VAL A 103 4.14 0.96 1.09
CA VAL A 103 4.77 0.47 2.31
C VAL A 103 5.19 1.67 3.16
N SER A 104 4.81 1.67 4.44
CA SER A 104 5.20 2.72 5.38
C SER A 104 6.71 2.85 5.49
N GLY A 105 7.21 4.07 5.58
CA GLY A 105 8.61 4.39 5.86
C GLY A 105 9.07 4.00 7.27
N LYS A 106 8.15 3.61 8.16
CA LYS A 106 8.50 2.97 9.45
C LYS A 106 9.08 1.56 9.24
N VAL A 107 8.74 0.90 8.13
CA VAL A 107 9.30 -0.41 7.76
C VAL A 107 10.76 -0.24 7.35
N LYS A 108 11.65 -1.08 7.90
CA LYS A 108 13.09 -1.02 7.62
C LYS A 108 13.37 -1.14 6.10
N PRO A 109 14.34 -0.38 5.55
CA PRO A 109 14.67 -0.44 4.12
C PRO A 109 14.99 -1.85 3.60
N SER A 110 15.67 -2.68 4.41
CA SER A 110 15.98 -4.07 4.05
C SER A 110 14.74 -4.96 3.96
N GLN A 111 13.67 -4.64 4.71
CA GLN A 111 12.39 -5.32 4.62
C GLN A 111 11.58 -4.80 3.43
N ALA A 112 11.56 -3.48 3.22
CA ALA A 112 10.96 -2.86 2.03
C ALA A 112 11.55 -3.45 0.73
N LYS A 113 12.88 -3.68 0.69
CA LYS A 113 13.54 -4.30 -0.47
C LYS A 113 13.04 -5.72 -0.77
N LYS A 114 12.75 -6.53 0.25
CA LYS A 114 12.16 -7.87 0.04
C LYS A 114 10.75 -7.77 -0.53
N ILE A 115 9.99 -6.76 -0.12
CA ILE A 115 8.64 -6.50 -0.62
C ILE A 115 8.72 -6.05 -2.09
N GLU A 116 9.64 -5.15 -2.44
CA GLU A 116 9.91 -4.78 -3.83
C GLU A 116 10.17 -6.00 -4.72
N THR A 117 11.06 -6.90 -4.28
CA THR A 117 11.35 -8.15 -4.99
C THR A 117 10.12 -9.05 -5.11
N ALA A 118 9.34 -9.18 -4.03
CA ALA A 118 8.12 -9.97 -4.04
C ALA A 118 7.08 -9.39 -5.01
N VAL A 119 6.91 -8.07 -5.03
CA VAL A 119 5.98 -7.35 -5.92
C VAL A 119 6.39 -7.47 -7.39
N ALA A 120 7.69 -7.36 -7.69
CA ALA A 120 8.21 -7.48 -9.05
C ALA A 120 8.01 -8.88 -9.67
N GLY A 121 7.76 -9.91 -8.85
CA GLY A 121 7.46 -11.28 -9.30
C GLY A 121 5.98 -11.59 -9.48
N LEU A 122 5.07 -10.59 -9.38
CA LEU A 122 3.62 -10.77 -9.42
C LEU A 122 2.99 -10.53 -10.78
#